data_AF-A0A7C9ES70-F1
#
_entry.id   AF-A0A7C9ES70-F1
#
_cell.length_a   1.000
_cell.length_b   1.000
_cell.length_c   1.000
_cell.angle_alpha   90.00
_cell.angle_beta   90.00
_cell.angle_gamma   90.00
#
_symmetry.space_group_name_H-M   'P 1'
#
loop_
_entity.id
_entity.type
_entity.pdbx_description
1 polymer ?
#
loop_
_entity_poly.entity_id
_entity_poly.type
_entity_poly.pdbx_seq_one_letter_code
_entity_poly.pdbx_strand_id
1 'polypeptide(L)'
;MAWAYFDPEYENLSIRINPPRVSVDNSSCNDCTLVKVDSMNKPGILLEVVQILTDLDLTITKAHISSDGGWFMDAFHVTDQHGRKITDNKTIERIEQALGPKGQAADWIKSWPGERVGLHSVGDYTAVELIGRDRPGLLSEIFAVLADLHFNIIAAEVWTHNRRIACVLYVNDDTTYHAVDDPNRLSVMEEQLKHILGGTEDDEHVARTSFSVGSTHVDRRLHQMLFANRDYEGAGGGNETESHGPFRPRISVDPCEEKEYSIVTVKCQDRPKLMFDIVCTLTDMHYVVFHATISSDGPYASQVIDNSVVNFHAKNTPAPPQK
;
A
#
# COMPACT_ATOMS: atom_id res chain seq x y z
N MET A 1 -20.26 31.62 -33.79
CA MET A 1 -19.12 30.91 -33.17
C MET A 1 -18.87 31.56 -31.83
N ALA A 2 -19.19 30.88 -30.73
CA ALA A 2 -18.86 31.37 -29.40
C ALA A 2 -17.43 30.89 -29.10
N TRP A 3 -16.49 31.81 -28.93
CA TRP A 3 -15.18 31.48 -28.39
C TRP A 3 -15.37 30.98 -26.96
N ALA A 4 -14.74 29.85 -26.61
CA ALA A 4 -14.63 29.41 -25.24
C ALA A 4 -13.99 30.53 -24.42
N TYR A 5 -14.70 31.02 -23.41
CA TYR A 5 -14.17 32.00 -22.47
C TYR A 5 -12.98 31.34 -21.74
N PHE A 6 -11.77 31.80 -22.07
CA PHE A 6 -10.53 31.40 -21.43
C PHE A 6 -10.31 32.31 -20.22
N ASP A 7 -10.30 31.74 -19.02
CA ASP A 7 -9.98 32.46 -17.79
C ASP A 7 -8.46 32.39 -17.50
N PRO A 8 -7.70 33.49 -17.67
CA PRO A 8 -6.27 33.53 -17.39
C PRO A 8 -5.91 33.36 -15.90
N GLU A 9 -6.88 33.41 -14.97
CA GLU A 9 -6.64 33.10 -13.55
C GLU A 9 -6.42 31.59 -13.33
N TYR A 10 -6.98 30.74 -14.18
CA TYR A 10 -6.84 29.29 -14.09
C TYR A 10 -5.40 28.82 -14.40
N GLU A 11 -4.70 29.46 -15.35
CA GLU A 11 -3.26 29.22 -15.59
C GLU A 11 -2.38 29.77 -14.45
N ASN A 12 -2.78 30.87 -13.80
CA ASN A 12 -2.05 31.39 -12.63
C ASN A 12 -2.19 30.49 -11.39
N LEU A 13 -3.22 29.65 -11.33
CA LEU A 13 -3.37 28.64 -10.26
C LEU A 13 -2.54 27.39 -10.54
N SER A 14 -2.41 26.97 -11.80
CA SER A 14 -1.62 25.78 -12.19
C SER A 14 -0.12 26.02 -11.99
N ILE A 15 0.34 27.25 -12.20
CA ILE A 15 1.70 27.70 -11.88
C ILE A 15 1.94 27.78 -10.35
N ARG A 16 0.90 28.00 -9.52
CA ARG A 16 1.04 28.10 -8.05
C ARG A 16 1.06 26.76 -7.32
N ILE A 17 0.52 25.72 -7.94
CA ILE A 17 0.34 24.38 -7.38
C ILE A 17 1.31 23.35 -8.02
N ASN A 18 2.07 23.80 -9.03
CA ASN A 18 3.21 23.08 -9.58
C ASN A 18 4.49 23.92 -9.36
N PRO A 19 5.45 23.47 -8.55
CA PRO A 19 5.57 22.12 -8.01
C PRO A 19 4.71 21.89 -6.74
N PRO A 20 4.51 20.62 -6.29
CA PRO A 20 3.68 20.34 -5.12
C PRO A 20 4.10 21.12 -3.90
N ARG A 21 3.11 21.51 -3.11
CA ARG A 21 3.31 22.22 -1.84
C ARG A 21 2.84 21.29 -0.73
N VAL A 22 3.76 21.04 0.18
CA VAL A 22 3.50 20.26 1.39
C VAL A 22 3.64 21.20 2.56
N SER A 23 2.69 21.13 3.50
CA SER A 23 2.81 21.84 4.77
C SER A 23 2.41 20.94 5.92
N VAL A 24 3.16 21.03 7.00
CA VAL A 24 2.90 20.29 8.23
C VAL A 24 2.44 21.25 9.31
N ASP A 25 1.27 21.00 9.86
CA ASP A 25 0.61 21.82 10.87
C ASP A 25 0.40 21.02 12.17
N ASN A 26 1.14 21.43 13.19
CA ASN A 26 1.09 20.89 14.54
C ASN A 26 0.30 21.78 15.51
N SER A 27 -0.48 22.74 15.02
CA SER A 27 -1.26 23.65 15.86
C SER A 27 -2.77 23.38 15.79
N SER A 28 -3.26 22.93 14.63
CA SER A 28 -4.70 22.74 14.38
C SER A 28 -5.34 21.52 15.07
N CYS A 29 -4.54 20.56 15.54
CA CYS A 29 -4.99 19.34 16.22
C CYS A 29 -4.12 19.09 17.45
N ASN A 30 -4.70 18.74 18.60
CA ASN A 30 -3.93 18.48 19.81
C ASN A 30 -3.22 17.12 19.75
N ASP A 31 -3.92 16.11 19.24
CA ASP A 31 -3.51 14.70 19.36
C ASP A 31 -2.79 14.18 18.09
N CYS A 32 -2.73 14.99 17.05
CA CYS A 32 -2.27 14.58 15.73
C CYS A 32 -1.54 15.69 14.98
N THR A 33 -0.77 15.30 13.96
CA THR A 33 -0.07 16.19 13.04
C THR A 33 -0.87 16.27 11.74
N LEU A 34 -1.14 17.48 11.25
CA LEU A 34 -1.88 17.68 10.01
C LEU A 34 -0.90 17.90 8.85
N VAL A 35 -0.89 16.99 7.88
CA VAL A 35 -0.11 17.10 6.63
C VAL A 35 -1.06 17.52 5.52
N LYS A 36 -0.79 18.65 4.87
CA LYS A 36 -1.54 19.13 3.70
C LYS A 36 -0.69 18.99 2.46
N VAL A 37 -1.27 18.43 1.40
CA VAL A 37 -0.63 18.23 0.09
C VAL A 37 -1.46 18.91 -0.98
N ASP A 38 -0.90 19.95 -1.57
CA ASP A 38 -1.49 20.68 -2.69
C ASP A 38 -0.66 20.44 -3.96
N SER A 39 -1.25 19.86 -4.99
CA SER A 39 -0.56 19.57 -6.26
C SER A 39 -1.52 19.49 -7.45
N MET A 40 -0.96 19.37 -8.66
CA MET A 40 -1.77 19.05 -9.82
C MET A 40 -2.28 17.61 -9.72
N ASN A 41 -3.56 17.39 -10.03
CA ASN A 41 -4.15 16.07 -10.03
C ASN A 41 -3.55 15.26 -11.19
N LYS A 42 -2.84 14.19 -10.85
CA LYS A 42 -2.26 13.23 -11.79
C LYS A 42 -2.82 11.84 -11.45
N PRO A 43 -3.02 10.96 -12.43
CA PRO A 43 -3.44 9.59 -12.17
C PRO A 43 -2.51 8.91 -11.16
N GLY A 44 -3.07 8.36 -10.08
CA GLY A 44 -2.33 7.62 -9.05
C GLY A 44 -1.72 8.46 -7.92
N ILE A 45 -1.86 9.79 -7.92
CA ILE A 45 -1.24 10.66 -6.91
C ILE A 45 -1.68 10.38 -5.47
N LEU A 46 -2.96 10.02 -5.26
CA LEU A 46 -3.44 9.64 -3.94
C LEU A 46 -2.67 8.43 -3.40
N LEU A 47 -2.49 7.40 -4.24
CA LEU A 47 -1.77 6.20 -3.85
C LEU A 47 -0.29 6.49 -3.57
N GLU A 48 0.34 7.35 -4.36
CA GLU A 48 1.72 7.81 -4.14
C GLU A 48 1.89 8.49 -2.77
N VAL A 49 1.00 9.44 -2.44
CA VAL A 49 1.02 10.13 -1.15
C VAL A 49 0.84 9.16 0.01
N VAL A 50 -0.10 8.23 -0.12
CA VAL A 50 -0.41 7.25 0.92
C VAL A 50 0.72 6.24 1.10
N GLN A 51 1.39 5.84 0.02
CA GLN A 51 2.61 5.04 0.05
C GLN A 51 3.71 5.75 0.84
N ILE A 52 4.01 7.00 0.48
CA ILE A 52 5.05 7.79 1.17
C ILE A 52 4.76 7.93 2.66
N LEU A 53 3.52 8.24 3.05
CA LEU A 53 3.13 8.34 4.46
C LEU A 53 3.26 6.99 5.19
N THR A 54 2.87 5.89 4.54
CA THR A 54 2.97 4.53 5.11
C THR A 54 4.43 4.11 5.29
N ASP A 55 5.29 4.48 4.34
CA ASP A 55 6.71 4.16 4.40
C ASP A 55 7.46 4.98 5.45
N LEU A 56 6.96 6.19 5.76
CA LEU A 56 7.42 7.01 6.90
C LEU A 56 6.92 6.48 8.26
N ASP A 57 6.32 5.28 8.30
CA ASP A 57 5.72 4.65 9.48
C ASP A 57 4.65 5.53 10.16
N LEU A 58 3.94 6.33 9.34
CA LEU A 58 2.88 7.20 9.82
C LEU A 58 1.52 6.54 9.68
N THR A 59 0.70 6.67 10.73
CA THR A 59 -0.67 6.19 10.74
C THR A 59 -1.64 7.32 10.44
N ILE A 60 -2.41 7.18 9.36
CA ILE A 60 -3.47 8.14 8.97
C ILE A 60 -4.73 7.86 9.78
N THR A 61 -5.07 8.74 10.72
CA THR A 61 -6.26 8.60 11.59
C THR A 61 -7.49 9.28 11.01
N LYS A 62 -7.28 10.32 10.21
CA LYS A 62 -8.34 11.07 9.52
C LYS A 62 -7.82 11.64 8.22
N ALA A 63 -8.61 11.62 7.16
CA ALA A 63 -8.23 12.27 5.91
C ALA A 63 -9.42 12.92 5.22
N HIS A 64 -9.13 14.02 4.54
CA HIS A 64 -10.04 14.70 3.62
C HIS A 64 -9.34 14.79 2.27
N ILE A 65 -9.91 14.12 1.27
CA ILE A 65 -9.36 13.99 -0.06
C ILE A 65 -10.27 14.75 -1.03
N SER A 66 -9.69 15.59 -1.87
CA SER A 66 -10.41 16.37 -2.87
C SER A 66 -9.57 16.55 -4.13
N SER A 67 -9.98 15.88 -5.18
CA SER A 67 -9.30 15.79 -6.48
C SER A 67 -10.08 16.46 -7.61
N ASP A 68 -10.73 17.60 -7.31
CA ASP A 68 -11.64 18.31 -8.22
C ASP A 68 -10.92 19.27 -9.17
N GLY A 69 -11.47 19.42 -10.38
CA GLY A 69 -11.10 20.52 -11.28
C GLY A 69 -9.63 20.52 -11.68
N GLY A 70 -8.98 19.35 -11.72
CA GLY A 70 -7.56 19.21 -12.04
C GLY A 70 -6.62 19.41 -10.85
N TRP A 71 -7.12 19.68 -9.65
CA TRP A 71 -6.32 19.91 -8.44
C TRP A 71 -6.35 18.71 -7.52
N PHE A 72 -5.30 18.53 -6.74
CA PHE A 72 -5.20 17.56 -5.65
C PHE A 72 -4.93 18.36 -4.37
N MET A 73 -5.92 18.44 -3.49
CA MET A 73 -5.88 19.25 -2.26
C MET A 73 -6.33 18.40 -1.09
N ASP A 74 -5.37 17.69 -0.51
CA ASP A 74 -5.64 16.65 0.46
C ASP A 74 -5.04 16.99 1.82
N ALA A 75 -5.76 16.60 2.88
CA ALA A 75 -5.38 16.83 4.26
C ALA A 75 -5.41 15.52 5.04
N PHE A 76 -4.26 15.11 5.55
CA PHE A 76 -4.05 13.88 6.30
C PHE A 76 -3.70 14.20 7.75
N HIS A 77 -4.48 13.68 8.69
CA HIS A 77 -4.17 13.71 10.10
C HIS A 77 -3.38 12.44 10.40
N VAL A 78 -2.13 12.62 10.80
CA VAL A 78 -1.18 11.53 10.99
C VAL A 78 -0.64 11.50 12.41
N THR A 79 -0.26 10.30 12.83
CA THR A 79 0.41 10.00 14.10
C THR A 79 1.58 9.07 13.84
N ASP A 80 2.51 8.95 14.79
CA ASP A 80 3.48 7.86 14.78
C ASP A 80 2.80 6.51 15.03
N GLN A 81 3.53 5.41 14.89
CA GLN A 81 3.05 4.06 15.20
C GLN A 81 2.54 3.84 16.64
N HIS A 82 2.79 4.76 17.56
CA HIS A 82 2.30 4.73 18.94
C HIS A 82 1.07 5.63 19.14
N GLY A 83 0.49 6.15 18.06
CA GLY A 83 -0.66 7.07 18.10
C GLY A 83 -0.32 8.46 18.61
N ARG A 84 0.97 8.84 18.65
CA ARG A 84 1.41 10.13 19.14
C ARG A 84 1.64 11.10 17.99
N LYS A 85 1.50 12.38 18.31
CA LYS A 85 1.80 13.47 17.39
C LYS A 85 3.27 13.53 17.02
N ILE A 86 3.54 13.85 15.75
CA ILE A 86 4.89 13.96 15.20
C ILE A 86 5.43 15.34 15.56
N THR A 87 6.31 15.43 16.55
CA THR A 87 6.89 16.70 17.02
C THR A 87 8.37 16.85 16.66
N ASP A 88 9.00 15.79 16.19
CA ASP A 88 10.40 15.80 15.78
C ASP A 88 10.57 16.53 14.44
N ASN A 89 11.33 17.63 14.46
CA ASN A 89 11.60 18.44 13.28
C ASN A 89 12.25 17.64 12.15
N LYS A 90 13.12 16.66 12.44
CA LYS A 90 13.75 15.85 11.39
C LYS A 90 12.71 15.00 10.64
N THR A 91 11.76 14.44 11.35
CA THR A 91 10.66 13.67 10.77
C THR A 91 9.73 14.58 9.96
N ILE A 92 9.44 15.79 10.44
CA ILE A 92 8.67 16.80 9.70
C ILE A 92 9.38 17.20 8.40
N GLU A 93 10.67 17.54 8.45
CA GLU A 93 11.47 17.87 7.28
C GLU A 93 11.50 16.71 6.26
N ARG A 94 11.55 15.46 6.74
CA ARG A 94 11.47 14.26 5.89
C ARG A 94 10.12 14.14 5.19
N ILE A 95 9.01 14.36 5.90
CA ILE A 95 7.66 14.37 5.30
C ILE A 95 7.59 15.41 4.18
N GLU A 96 8.03 16.64 4.45
CA GLU A 96 8.00 17.73 3.47
C GLU A 96 8.90 17.46 2.26
N GLN A 97 10.07 16.83 2.47
CA GLN A 97 10.98 16.45 1.39
C GLN A 97 10.41 15.31 0.54
N ALA A 98 9.85 14.27 1.17
CA ALA A 98 9.35 13.08 0.50
C ALA A 98 8.07 13.34 -0.30
N LEU A 99 7.15 14.14 0.24
CA LEU A 99 5.92 14.53 -0.47
C LEU A 99 6.12 15.75 -1.39
N GLY A 100 7.23 16.47 -1.21
CA GLY A 100 7.50 17.72 -1.91
C GLY A 100 8.04 17.53 -3.32
N PRO A 101 8.42 18.65 -3.98
CA PRO A 101 8.93 18.66 -5.36
C PRO A 101 10.16 17.75 -5.58
N LYS A 102 10.96 17.55 -4.52
CA LYS A 102 12.19 16.77 -4.55
C LYS A 102 11.95 15.27 -4.35
N GLY A 103 10.82 14.88 -3.76
CA GLY A 103 10.42 13.49 -3.56
C GLY A 103 9.89 12.81 -4.82
N GLN A 104 9.36 13.56 -5.79
CA GLN A 104 8.97 13.04 -7.11
C GLN A 104 10.17 12.64 -8.00
N ALA A 105 11.40 12.93 -7.60
CA ALA A 105 12.58 12.37 -8.24
C ALA A 105 12.79 10.95 -7.70
N ALA A 106 13.02 9.97 -8.60
CA ALA A 106 13.34 8.57 -8.28
C ALA A 106 14.57 8.34 -7.37
N ASP A 107 15.13 9.40 -6.79
CA ASP A 107 16.22 9.41 -5.82
C ASP A 107 15.74 9.35 -4.35
N TRP A 108 14.48 9.66 -4.04
CA TRP A 108 14.01 9.63 -2.64
C TRP A 108 14.03 8.21 -2.04
N ILE A 109 13.65 7.20 -2.84
CA ILE A 109 13.73 5.77 -2.50
C ILE A 109 15.19 5.34 -2.23
N LYS A 110 16.17 6.03 -2.85
CA LYS A 110 17.60 5.70 -2.72
C LYS A 110 18.27 6.34 -1.49
N SER A 111 17.68 7.40 -0.95
CA SER A 111 18.31 8.25 0.08
C SER A 111 17.82 7.97 1.50
N TRP A 112 16.92 7.02 1.70
CA TRP A 112 16.23 6.85 2.98
C TRP A 112 17.11 6.12 4.02
N PRO A 113 17.46 6.76 5.16
CA PRO A 113 18.13 6.11 6.27
C PRO A 113 17.06 5.84 7.35
N GLY A 114 16.31 4.77 7.18
CA GLY A 114 15.27 4.34 8.12
C GLY A 114 15.01 2.86 7.93
N GLU A 115 15.76 2.05 8.67
CA GLU A 115 15.51 0.68 9.18
C GLU A 115 14.41 -0.23 8.58
N ARG A 116 14.12 -0.11 7.29
CA ARG A 116 13.67 -1.18 6.40
C ARG A 116 14.74 -1.25 5.33
N VAL A 117 15.55 -2.30 5.42
CA VAL A 117 16.83 -2.55 4.78
C VAL A 117 17.20 -1.52 3.71
N GLY A 118 18.17 -0.68 4.09
CA GLY A 118 18.77 0.29 3.21
C GLY A 118 19.08 -0.34 1.86
N LEU A 119 18.63 0.34 0.82
CA LEU A 119 18.99 0.08 -0.56
C LEU A 119 20.51 0.25 -0.70
N HIS A 120 21.26 -0.76 -0.27
CA HIS A 120 22.51 -1.11 -0.94
C HIS A 120 22.16 -1.22 -2.42
N SER A 121 23.00 -0.61 -3.25
CA SER A 121 22.77 -0.30 -4.66
C SER A 121 21.87 -1.33 -5.36
N VAL A 122 20.81 -0.86 -6.04
CA VAL A 122 20.00 -1.66 -6.98
C VAL A 122 20.97 -2.53 -7.80
N GLY A 123 21.01 -3.84 -7.53
CA GLY A 123 21.91 -4.79 -8.19
C GLY A 123 22.67 -5.78 -7.31
N ASP A 124 22.70 -5.62 -5.98
CA ASP A 124 23.45 -6.56 -5.11
C ASP A 124 22.60 -7.71 -4.53
N TYR A 125 21.33 -7.81 -4.92
CA TYR A 125 20.42 -8.84 -4.42
C TYR A 125 19.40 -9.28 -5.48
N THR A 126 18.95 -10.52 -5.33
CA THR A 126 17.82 -11.09 -6.07
C THR A 126 16.60 -11.07 -5.18
N ALA A 127 15.48 -10.60 -5.71
CA ALA A 127 14.21 -10.65 -5.00
C ALA A 127 13.40 -11.89 -5.38
N VAL A 128 12.89 -12.57 -4.36
CA VAL A 128 12.11 -13.81 -4.46
C VAL A 128 10.73 -13.56 -3.89
N GLU A 129 9.71 -13.71 -4.71
CA GLU A 129 8.32 -13.60 -4.29
C GLU A 129 7.74 -14.98 -4.00
N LEU A 130 7.11 -15.15 -2.84
CA LEU A 130 6.49 -16.38 -2.39
C LEU A 130 5.03 -16.12 -1.99
N ILE A 131 4.11 -16.91 -2.52
CA ILE A 131 2.70 -16.91 -2.12
C ILE A 131 2.27 -18.35 -1.86
N GLY A 132 1.50 -18.59 -0.80
CA GLY A 132 1.02 -19.93 -0.46
C GLY A 132 0.10 -19.98 0.76
N ARG A 133 -0.20 -21.19 1.24
CA ARG A 133 -0.88 -21.39 2.53
C ARG A 133 0.07 -21.13 3.68
N ASP A 134 -0.37 -20.29 4.61
CA ASP A 134 0.33 -20.09 5.86
C ASP A 134 0.11 -21.29 6.80
N ARG A 135 1.20 -21.74 7.43
CA ARG A 135 1.19 -22.81 8.43
C ARG A 135 2.33 -22.62 9.42
N PRO A 136 2.17 -23.09 10.67
CA PRO A 136 3.26 -23.12 11.63
C PRO A 136 4.50 -23.83 11.06
N GLY A 137 5.66 -23.22 11.21
CA GLY A 137 6.94 -23.77 10.72
C GLY A 137 7.30 -23.43 9.28
N LEU A 138 6.38 -22.88 8.47
CA LEU A 138 6.63 -22.57 7.06
C LEU A 138 7.83 -21.63 6.85
N LEU A 139 7.89 -20.53 7.58
CA LEU A 139 9.03 -19.60 7.48
C LEU A 139 10.35 -20.26 7.88
N SER A 140 10.33 -21.15 8.87
CA SER A 140 11.53 -21.90 9.26
C SER A 140 11.99 -22.85 8.15
N GLU A 141 11.07 -23.52 7.46
CA GLU A 141 11.37 -24.37 6.32
C GLU A 141 11.92 -23.57 5.13
N ILE A 142 11.33 -22.40 4.83
CA ILE A 142 11.82 -21.47 3.80
C ILE A 142 13.26 -21.04 4.10
N PHE A 143 13.53 -20.61 5.33
CA PHE A 143 14.87 -20.18 5.73
C PHE A 143 15.87 -21.33 5.74
N ALA A 144 15.45 -22.54 6.10
CA ALA A 144 16.30 -23.72 6.01
C ALA A 144 16.72 -24.03 4.57
N VAL A 145 15.79 -23.95 3.61
CA VAL A 145 16.10 -24.13 2.18
C VAL A 145 17.07 -23.07 1.68
N LEU A 146 16.83 -21.80 2.00
CA LEU A 146 17.71 -20.72 1.56
C LEU A 146 19.13 -20.87 2.13
N ALA A 147 19.24 -21.26 3.40
CA ALA A 147 20.53 -21.52 4.04
C ALA A 147 21.25 -22.73 3.42
N ASP A 148 20.53 -23.83 3.11
CA ASP A 148 21.09 -25.03 2.47
C ASP A 148 21.58 -24.75 1.04
N LEU A 149 20.91 -23.81 0.35
CA LEU A 149 21.29 -23.35 -0.99
C LEU A 149 22.33 -22.22 -0.99
N HIS A 150 22.90 -21.89 0.17
CA HIS A 150 23.95 -20.87 0.29
C HIS A 150 23.47 -19.47 -0.12
N PHE A 151 22.24 -19.12 0.25
CA PHE A 151 21.69 -17.78 0.11
C PHE A 151 21.58 -17.09 1.46
N ASN A 152 22.09 -15.87 1.51
CA ASN A 152 21.90 -14.96 2.63
C ASN A 152 20.61 -14.15 2.43
N ILE A 153 19.83 -14.01 3.49
CA ILE A 153 18.61 -13.17 3.49
C ILE A 153 18.99 -11.79 4.03
N ILE A 154 18.95 -10.79 3.18
CA ILE A 154 19.23 -9.40 3.55
C ILE A 154 18.00 -8.80 4.20
N ALA A 155 16.83 -9.03 3.61
CA ALA A 155 15.55 -8.51 4.07
C ALA A 155 14.41 -9.48 3.71
N ALA A 156 13.33 -9.40 4.46
CA ALA A 156 12.11 -10.14 4.21
C ALA A 156 10.92 -9.29 4.60
N GLU A 157 9.96 -9.14 3.68
CA GLU A 157 8.66 -8.51 3.95
C GLU A 157 7.59 -9.59 3.82
N VAL A 158 6.84 -9.83 4.90
CA VAL A 158 5.92 -10.97 5.03
C VAL A 158 4.56 -10.52 5.49
N TRP A 159 3.52 -10.84 4.73
CA TRP A 159 2.12 -10.57 5.05
C TRP A 159 1.34 -11.88 5.17
N THR A 160 0.54 -12.00 6.22
CA THR A 160 -0.35 -13.16 6.44
C THR A 160 -1.80 -12.71 6.58
N HIS A 161 -2.70 -13.30 5.80
CA HIS A 161 -4.14 -13.02 5.86
C HIS A 161 -4.95 -14.26 5.48
N ASN A 162 -6.03 -14.56 6.20
CA ASN A 162 -6.92 -15.72 5.93
C ASN A 162 -6.18 -17.04 5.66
N ARG A 163 -5.18 -17.39 6.48
CA ARG A 163 -4.31 -18.58 6.30
C ARG A 163 -3.53 -18.61 4.98
N ARG A 164 -3.34 -17.45 4.35
CA ARG A 164 -2.41 -17.24 3.24
C ARG A 164 -1.22 -16.43 3.72
N ILE A 165 -0.09 -16.66 3.07
CA ILE A 165 1.14 -15.90 3.25
C ILE A 165 1.56 -15.35 1.90
N ALA A 166 1.91 -14.07 1.84
CA ALA A 166 2.66 -13.43 0.77
C ALA A 166 3.99 -12.93 1.35
N CYS A 167 5.07 -13.14 0.62
CA CYS A 167 6.40 -12.84 1.09
C CYS A 167 7.28 -12.35 -0.06
N VAL A 168 8.04 -11.28 0.18
CA VAL A 168 9.11 -10.82 -0.71
C VAL A 168 10.42 -10.91 0.07
N LEU A 169 11.32 -11.79 -0.39
CA LEU A 169 12.64 -12.00 0.18
C LEU A 169 13.69 -11.34 -0.70
N TYR A 170 14.64 -10.66 -0.07
CA TYR A 170 15.80 -10.09 -0.73
C TYR A 170 17.01 -10.92 -0.36
N VAL A 171 17.53 -11.68 -1.32
CA VAL A 171 18.61 -12.64 -1.10
C VAL A 171 19.84 -12.29 -1.91
N ASN A 172 21.01 -12.59 -1.37
CA ASN A 172 22.25 -12.59 -2.12
C ASN A 172 23.00 -13.91 -1.92
N ASP A 173 23.96 -14.15 -2.79
CA ASP A 173 24.83 -15.30 -2.64
C ASP A 173 25.74 -15.16 -1.42
N ASP A 174 25.88 -16.19 -0.60
CA ASP A 174 26.64 -16.13 0.66
C ASP A 174 28.16 -16.01 0.48
N THR A 175 28.68 -16.35 -0.72
CA THR A 175 30.11 -16.29 -1.04
C THR A 175 30.51 -14.98 -1.69
N THR A 176 29.72 -14.51 -2.64
CA THR A 176 29.98 -13.32 -3.46
C THR A 176 29.32 -12.07 -2.91
N TYR A 177 28.29 -12.21 -2.07
CA TYR A 177 27.47 -11.12 -1.53
C TYR A 177 26.74 -10.28 -2.58
N HIS A 178 26.62 -10.80 -3.81
CA HIS A 178 25.94 -10.14 -4.93
C HIS A 178 24.63 -10.86 -5.31
N ALA A 179 23.87 -10.22 -6.19
CA ALA A 179 22.67 -10.80 -6.76
C ALA A 179 22.96 -12.16 -7.41
N VAL A 180 22.00 -13.06 -7.25
CA VAL A 180 22.02 -14.40 -7.81
C VAL A 180 21.41 -14.33 -9.20
N ASP A 181 22.25 -14.32 -10.23
CA ASP A 181 21.83 -14.27 -11.63
C ASP A 181 21.97 -15.63 -12.35
N ASP A 182 22.50 -16.66 -11.68
CA ASP A 182 22.64 -18.00 -12.26
C ASP A 182 21.27 -18.70 -12.37
N PRO A 183 20.75 -18.93 -13.59
CA PRO A 183 19.43 -19.51 -13.79
C PRO A 183 19.32 -20.94 -13.24
N ASN A 184 20.41 -21.70 -13.16
CA ASN A 184 20.36 -23.06 -12.61
C ASN A 184 20.11 -23.01 -11.10
N ARG A 185 20.81 -22.12 -10.40
CA ARG A 185 20.62 -21.93 -8.95
C ARG A 185 19.25 -21.37 -8.62
N LEU A 186 18.79 -20.40 -9.40
CA LEU A 186 17.43 -19.87 -9.26
C LEU A 186 16.38 -20.96 -9.48
N SER A 187 16.55 -21.82 -10.50
CA SER A 187 15.64 -22.95 -10.76
C SER A 187 15.60 -23.94 -9.61
N VAL A 188 16.76 -24.33 -9.05
CA VAL A 188 16.83 -25.23 -7.90
C VAL A 188 16.13 -24.62 -6.68
N MET A 189 16.37 -23.33 -6.42
CA MET A 189 15.68 -22.60 -5.36
C MET A 189 14.16 -22.57 -5.58
N GLU A 190 13.72 -22.27 -6.81
CA GLU A 190 12.30 -22.24 -7.17
C GLU A 190 11.62 -23.57 -6.91
N GLU A 191 12.24 -24.66 -7.34
CA GLU A 191 11.70 -26.02 -7.19
C GLU A 191 11.59 -26.42 -5.71
N GLN A 192 12.62 -26.16 -4.90
CA GLN A 192 12.60 -26.48 -3.47
C GLN A 192 11.57 -25.64 -2.71
N LEU A 193 11.48 -24.33 -3.00
CA LEU A 193 10.50 -23.45 -2.36
C LEU A 193 9.07 -23.80 -2.78
N LYS A 194 8.83 -24.14 -4.05
CA LYS A 194 7.52 -24.64 -4.52
C LYS A 194 7.10 -25.90 -3.78
N HIS A 195 8.01 -26.84 -3.55
CA HIS A 195 7.70 -28.07 -2.81
C HIS A 195 7.23 -27.79 -1.38
N ILE A 196 7.87 -26.84 -0.69
CA ILE A 196 7.49 -26.41 0.66
C ILE A 196 6.15 -25.66 0.66
N LEU A 197 5.90 -24.83 -0.34
CA LEU A 197 4.67 -24.03 -0.42
C LEU A 197 3.45 -24.88 -0.83
N GLY A 198 3.64 -25.89 -1.69
CA GLY A 198 2.59 -26.72 -2.29
C GLY A 198 2.25 -27.99 -1.51
N GLY A 199 2.23 -27.95 -0.17
CA GLY A 199 2.22 -29.12 0.72
C GLY A 199 1.12 -30.20 0.57
N THR A 200 0.23 -30.13 -0.43
CA THR A 200 -0.69 -31.20 -0.89
C THR A 200 -1.08 -31.00 -2.36
N GLU A 201 -1.34 -32.09 -3.11
CA GLU A 201 -1.67 -32.09 -4.55
C GLU A 201 -2.85 -31.16 -4.96
N ASP A 202 -3.77 -30.83 -4.04
CA ASP A 202 -4.93 -29.94 -4.29
C ASP A 202 -4.58 -28.44 -4.25
N ASP A 203 -3.30 -28.11 -4.01
CA ASP A 203 -2.83 -26.78 -3.63
C ASP A 203 -1.79 -26.20 -4.62
N GLU A 204 -1.47 -26.95 -5.69
CA GLU A 204 -0.55 -26.53 -6.77
C GLU A 204 -0.98 -25.23 -7.45
N HIS A 205 -2.29 -24.92 -7.46
CA HIS A 205 -2.81 -23.68 -8.05
C HIS A 205 -2.67 -22.45 -7.13
N VAL A 206 -2.29 -22.66 -5.86
CA VAL A 206 -2.20 -21.61 -4.83
C VAL A 206 -0.76 -21.19 -4.57
N ALA A 207 0.18 -22.13 -4.59
CA ALA A 207 1.59 -21.90 -4.31
C ALA A 207 2.33 -21.35 -5.53
N ARG A 208 2.97 -20.18 -5.44
CA ARG A 208 3.81 -19.64 -6.52
C ARG A 208 5.11 -19.07 -5.97
N THR A 209 6.17 -19.26 -6.74
CA THR A 209 7.47 -18.63 -6.55
C THR A 209 7.83 -17.89 -7.82
N SER A 210 8.30 -16.65 -7.73
CA SER A 210 8.72 -15.88 -8.89
C SER A 210 9.91 -14.98 -8.59
N PHE A 211 10.76 -14.77 -9.60
CA PHE A 211 11.95 -13.92 -9.53
C PHE A 211 11.76 -12.71 -10.44
N SER A 212 11.23 -11.63 -9.90
CA SER A 212 11.31 -10.30 -10.50
C SER A 212 10.76 -9.29 -9.52
N VAL A 213 11.45 -8.17 -9.32
CA VAL A 213 10.83 -6.98 -8.77
C VAL A 213 10.76 -5.97 -9.91
N GLY A 214 9.56 -5.83 -10.49
CA GLY A 214 9.25 -4.59 -11.20
C GLY A 214 9.39 -3.40 -10.25
N SER A 215 9.37 -2.17 -10.75
CA SER A 215 9.47 -0.95 -9.93
C SER A 215 8.29 -0.72 -8.96
N THR A 216 7.56 -1.76 -8.58
CA THR A 216 6.39 -1.72 -7.72
C THR A 216 6.84 -1.66 -6.25
N HIS A 217 6.21 -0.77 -5.50
CA HIS A 217 6.33 -0.66 -4.05
C HIS A 217 6.03 -2.00 -3.34
N VAL A 218 6.80 -2.39 -2.33
CA VAL A 218 6.77 -3.74 -1.74
C VAL A 218 5.43 -4.05 -1.07
N ASP A 219 4.89 -3.12 -0.27
CA ASP A 219 3.57 -3.31 0.36
C ASP A 219 2.48 -3.43 -0.71
N ARG A 220 2.59 -2.67 -1.81
CA ARG A 220 1.65 -2.78 -2.94
C ARG A 220 1.79 -4.13 -3.63
N ARG A 221 3.02 -4.63 -3.78
CA ARG A 221 3.25 -5.93 -4.40
C ARG A 221 2.68 -7.06 -3.54
N LEU A 222 2.88 -7.01 -2.22
CA LEU A 222 2.30 -7.98 -1.27
C LEU A 222 0.77 -7.94 -1.30
N HIS A 223 0.16 -6.75 -1.34
CA HIS A 223 -1.28 -6.57 -1.53
C HIS A 223 -1.77 -7.27 -2.81
N GLN A 224 -1.09 -7.04 -3.93
CA GLN A 224 -1.43 -7.64 -5.22
C GLN A 224 -1.26 -9.16 -5.24
N MET A 225 -0.23 -9.68 -4.56
CA MET A 225 0.00 -11.12 -4.44
C MET A 225 -1.14 -11.80 -3.67
N LEU A 226 -1.56 -11.24 -2.53
CA LEU A 226 -2.70 -11.74 -1.76
C LEU A 226 -4.01 -11.65 -2.56
N PHE A 227 -4.27 -10.50 -3.18
CA PHE A 227 -5.44 -10.29 -4.03
C PHE A 227 -5.52 -11.31 -5.18
N ALA A 228 -4.41 -11.52 -5.90
CA ALA A 228 -4.35 -12.49 -6.99
C ALA A 228 -4.55 -13.94 -6.50
N ASN A 229 -4.20 -14.23 -5.24
CA ASN A 229 -4.42 -15.51 -4.59
C ASN A 229 -5.86 -15.67 -4.06
N ARG A 230 -6.70 -14.63 -4.17
CA ARG A 230 -8.10 -14.61 -3.75
C ARG A 230 -8.27 -14.98 -2.27
N ASP A 231 -7.35 -14.49 -1.44
CA ASP A 231 -7.41 -14.65 0.01
C ASP A 231 -8.70 -14.10 0.64
N TYR A 232 -9.39 -13.19 -0.06
CA TYR A 232 -10.70 -12.64 0.31
C TYR A 232 -11.90 -13.58 0.04
N GLU A 233 -11.76 -14.66 -0.74
CA GLU A 233 -12.87 -15.57 -1.10
C GLU A 233 -13.08 -16.71 -0.06
N GLY A 234 -12.16 -16.90 0.90
CA GLY A 234 -12.03 -18.15 1.67
C GLY A 234 -12.31 -18.08 3.18
N ALA A 235 -13.58 -18.23 3.57
CA ALA A 235 -13.97 -18.89 4.83
C ALA A 235 -15.33 -19.63 4.74
N GLY A 236 -15.92 -19.81 3.54
CA GLY A 236 -17.30 -20.29 3.36
C GLY A 236 -17.46 -21.42 2.35
N GLY A 237 -16.55 -22.40 2.36
CA GLY A 237 -16.56 -23.56 1.46
C GLY A 237 -17.26 -24.81 2.01
N GLY A 238 -18.04 -24.69 3.08
CA GLY A 238 -18.82 -25.79 3.66
C GLY A 238 -20.09 -25.22 4.28
N ASN A 239 -21.17 -26.01 4.31
CA ASN A 239 -22.48 -25.69 4.88
C ASN A 239 -22.42 -25.29 6.38
N GLU A 240 -21.85 -24.14 6.68
CA GLU A 240 -21.83 -23.55 8.00
C GLU A 240 -22.74 -22.33 7.98
N THR A 241 -23.76 -22.44 8.82
CA THR A 241 -24.72 -21.39 9.18
C THR A 241 -24.01 -20.05 9.28
N GLU A 242 -24.59 -18.98 8.72
CA GLU A 242 -24.09 -17.60 8.75
C GLU A 242 -23.80 -17.10 10.18
N SER A 243 -22.69 -17.56 10.74
CA SER A 243 -22.08 -17.04 11.94
C SER A 243 -21.27 -15.84 11.49
N HIS A 244 -21.96 -14.72 11.26
CA HIS A 244 -21.33 -13.42 11.01
C HIS A 244 -20.43 -13.08 12.21
N GLY A 245 -19.13 -13.35 12.08
CA GLY A 245 -18.15 -12.88 13.05
C GLY A 245 -18.25 -11.36 13.20
N PRO A 246 -18.07 -10.81 14.42
CA PRO A 246 -18.27 -9.38 14.70
C PRO A 246 -17.29 -8.43 13.98
N PHE A 247 -16.35 -8.95 13.20
CA PHE A 247 -15.22 -8.20 12.62
C PHE A 247 -15.24 -8.13 11.08
N ARG A 248 -16.29 -8.62 10.41
CA ARG A 248 -16.35 -8.57 8.95
C ARG A 248 -16.57 -7.12 8.48
N PRO A 249 -15.76 -6.59 7.55
CA PRO A 249 -15.97 -5.26 6.99
C PRO A 249 -17.36 -5.18 6.35
N ARG A 250 -18.09 -4.10 6.65
CA ARG A 250 -19.36 -3.77 5.99
C ARG A 250 -19.06 -2.80 4.86
N ILE A 251 -19.33 -3.21 3.63
CA ILE A 251 -19.08 -2.41 2.44
C ILE A 251 -20.42 -2.16 1.73
N SER A 252 -20.70 -0.90 1.38
CA SER A 252 -21.79 -0.54 0.46
C SER A 252 -21.23 0.23 -0.73
N VAL A 253 -21.83 0.03 -1.90
CA VAL A 253 -21.51 0.77 -3.12
C VAL A 253 -22.82 1.31 -3.66
N ASP A 254 -23.01 2.61 -3.49
CA ASP A 254 -24.25 3.30 -3.80
C ASP A 254 -24.03 4.19 -5.04
N PRO A 255 -24.70 3.93 -6.18
CA PRO A 255 -24.55 4.75 -7.38
C PRO A 255 -25.17 6.14 -7.15
N CYS A 256 -24.44 7.19 -7.49
CA CYS A 256 -24.94 8.57 -7.48
C CYS A 256 -25.25 9.00 -8.92
N GLU A 257 -26.50 8.80 -9.36
CA GLU A 257 -26.95 9.06 -10.74
C GLU A 257 -26.77 10.54 -11.16
N GLU A 258 -26.85 11.47 -10.21
CA GLU A 258 -26.72 12.91 -10.48
C GLU A 258 -25.29 13.36 -10.77
N LYS A 259 -24.27 12.60 -10.33
CA LYS A 259 -22.86 13.05 -10.34
C LYS A 259 -21.89 12.06 -11.01
N GLU A 260 -22.41 11.04 -11.69
CA GLU A 260 -21.64 10.03 -12.43
C GLU A 260 -20.51 9.35 -11.63
N TYR A 261 -20.68 9.20 -10.31
CA TYR A 261 -19.76 8.44 -9.46
C TYR A 261 -20.52 7.51 -8.50
N SER A 262 -19.82 6.52 -7.94
CA SER A 262 -20.33 5.65 -6.89
C SER A 262 -19.77 6.09 -5.54
N ILE A 263 -20.59 6.03 -4.50
CA ILE A 263 -20.16 6.20 -3.12
C ILE A 263 -19.83 4.82 -2.57
N VAL A 264 -18.57 4.59 -2.26
CA VAL A 264 -18.09 3.38 -1.61
C VAL A 264 -17.94 3.68 -0.12
N THR A 265 -18.79 3.06 0.70
CA THR A 265 -18.71 3.15 2.16
C THR A 265 -18.07 1.88 2.69
N VAL A 266 -16.97 2.00 3.43
CA VAL A 266 -16.30 0.91 4.13
C VAL A 266 -16.38 1.17 5.62
N LYS A 267 -16.93 0.22 6.38
CA LYS A 267 -16.92 0.23 7.85
C LYS A 267 -16.24 -1.03 8.33
N CYS A 268 -15.12 -0.90 9.03
CA CYS A 268 -14.36 -2.03 9.52
C CYS A 268 -13.59 -1.67 10.79
N GLN A 269 -13.05 -2.68 11.45
CA GLN A 269 -12.09 -2.44 12.53
C GLN A 269 -10.86 -1.73 11.98
N ASP A 270 -10.38 -0.74 12.72
CA ASP A 270 -9.16 -0.02 12.36
C ASP A 270 -7.94 -0.96 12.46
N ARG A 271 -6.99 -0.76 11.56
CA ARG A 271 -5.71 -1.45 11.58
C ARG A 271 -4.64 -0.63 10.86
N PRO A 272 -3.35 -0.85 11.19
CA PRO A 272 -2.26 -0.27 10.42
C PRO A 272 -2.43 -0.54 8.92
N LYS A 273 -2.11 0.47 8.11
CA LYS A 273 -2.19 0.44 6.64
C LYS A 273 -3.59 0.21 6.06
N LEU A 274 -4.67 0.32 6.85
CA LEU A 274 -6.05 0.17 6.33
C LEU A 274 -6.32 1.13 5.16
N MET A 275 -5.92 2.39 5.29
CA MET A 275 -6.10 3.41 4.27
C MET A 275 -5.33 3.09 2.98
N PHE A 276 -4.08 2.65 3.12
CA PHE A 276 -3.26 2.13 2.03
C PHE A 276 -3.96 0.98 1.29
N ASP A 277 -4.44 -0.02 2.04
CA ASP A 277 -5.09 -1.18 1.43
C ASP A 277 -6.37 -0.81 0.68
N ILE A 278 -7.21 0.07 1.22
CA ILE A 278 -8.43 0.48 0.53
C ILE A 278 -8.10 1.26 -0.76
N VAL A 279 -7.14 2.19 -0.72
CA VAL A 279 -6.71 2.94 -1.91
C VAL A 279 -6.07 2.02 -2.95
N CYS A 280 -5.26 1.05 -2.53
CA CYS A 280 -4.71 0.00 -3.40
C CYS A 280 -5.82 -0.81 -4.05
N THR A 281 -6.77 -1.34 -3.27
CA THR A 281 -7.89 -2.13 -3.78
C THR A 281 -8.73 -1.34 -4.79
N LEU A 282 -9.09 -0.09 -4.49
CA LEU A 282 -9.82 0.77 -5.43
C LEU A 282 -9.02 1.00 -6.71
N THR A 283 -7.73 1.31 -6.60
CA THR A 283 -6.86 1.56 -7.75
C THR A 283 -6.72 0.31 -8.63
N ASP A 284 -6.52 -0.85 -8.03
CA ASP A 284 -6.36 -2.13 -8.74
C ASP A 284 -7.69 -2.60 -9.37
N MET A 285 -8.84 -2.19 -8.82
CA MET A 285 -10.16 -2.31 -9.46
C MET A 285 -10.47 -1.22 -10.49
N HIS A 286 -9.50 -0.37 -10.83
CA HIS A 286 -9.64 0.74 -11.79
C HIS A 286 -10.67 1.82 -11.39
N TYR A 287 -10.87 2.01 -10.08
CA TYR A 287 -11.58 3.16 -9.55
C TYR A 287 -10.64 4.34 -9.38
N VAL A 288 -11.13 5.52 -9.76
CA VAL A 288 -10.47 6.81 -9.46
C VAL A 288 -11.25 7.48 -8.33
N VAL A 289 -10.56 7.80 -7.24
CA VAL A 289 -11.12 8.53 -6.09
C VAL A 289 -11.11 10.03 -6.38
N PHE A 290 -12.28 10.67 -6.29
CA PHE A 290 -12.42 12.13 -6.45
C PHE A 290 -12.51 12.82 -5.09
N HIS A 291 -13.34 12.25 -4.21
CA HIS A 291 -13.45 12.70 -2.84
C HIS A 291 -13.33 11.51 -1.92
N ALA A 292 -12.72 11.71 -0.76
CA ALA A 292 -12.86 10.75 0.31
C ALA A 292 -12.81 11.42 1.68
N THR A 293 -13.50 10.79 2.61
CA THR A 293 -13.44 11.14 4.02
C THR A 293 -13.13 9.87 4.80
N ILE A 294 -12.14 9.99 5.67
CA ILE A 294 -11.68 8.90 6.51
C ILE A 294 -11.78 9.39 7.94
N SER A 295 -12.41 8.62 8.80
CA SER A 295 -12.47 8.88 10.23
C SER A 295 -12.36 7.57 11.00
N SER A 296 -11.39 7.53 11.92
CA SER A 296 -11.34 6.52 12.97
C SER A 296 -11.95 7.09 14.26
N ASP A 297 -12.89 6.35 14.87
CA ASP A 297 -13.60 6.80 16.07
C ASP A 297 -12.74 6.59 17.35
N GLY A 298 -11.87 7.57 17.65
CA GLY A 298 -11.64 8.10 19.01
C GLY A 298 -10.62 7.44 19.97
N PRO A 299 -9.84 8.23 20.75
CA PRO A 299 -8.97 7.77 21.83
C PRO A 299 -9.61 7.93 23.23
N TYR A 300 -10.58 7.10 23.62
CA TYR A 300 -11.03 7.02 25.02
C TYR A 300 -11.37 5.60 25.49
N ALA A 301 -10.78 5.25 26.63
CA ALA A 301 -10.83 3.96 27.31
C ALA A 301 -12.26 3.47 27.61
N SER A 302 -12.78 2.69 26.69
CA SER A 302 -13.48 1.45 27.03
C SER A 302 -12.98 0.42 26.05
N GLN A 303 -12.89 -0.83 26.47
CA GLN A 303 -12.39 -1.97 25.70
C GLN A 303 -13.32 -2.26 24.51
N VAL A 304 -13.37 -1.35 23.54
CA VAL A 304 -14.27 -1.34 22.39
C VAL A 304 -13.42 -1.11 21.16
N ILE A 305 -13.58 -2.03 20.23
CA ILE A 305 -12.94 -2.13 18.93
C ILE A 305 -13.06 -0.79 18.18
N ASP A 306 -11.94 -0.14 17.91
CA ASP A 306 -11.88 1.10 17.11
C ASP A 306 -12.47 0.80 15.72
N ASN A 307 -13.58 1.47 15.39
CA ASN A 307 -14.23 1.32 14.09
C ASN A 307 -13.81 2.48 13.20
N SER A 308 -13.23 2.14 12.04
CA SER A 308 -12.99 3.10 10.97
C SER A 308 -14.20 3.15 10.05
N VAL A 309 -14.61 4.37 9.70
CA VAL A 309 -15.54 4.62 8.60
C VAL A 309 -14.79 5.37 7.52
N VAL A 310 -14.82 4.80 6.32
CA VAL A 310 -14.13 5.35 5.15
C VAL A 310 -15.14 5.48 4.02
N ASN A 311 -15.39 6.71 3.59
CA ASN A 311 -16.28 7.00 2.47
C ASN A 311 -15.44 7.50 1.30
N PHE A 312 -15.50 6.80 0.17
CA PHE A 312 -14.90 7.22 -1.09
C PHE A 312 -15.99 7.55 -2.09
N HIS A 313 -15.84 8.65 -2.81
CA HIS A 313 -16.57 8.94 -4.02
C HIS A 313 -15.65 8.57 -5.17
N ALA A 314 -15.97 7.48 -5.86
CA ALA A 314 -15.10 6.90 -6.86
C ALA A 314 -15.85 6.60 -8.17
N LYS A 315 -15.19 6.81 -9.30
CA LYS A 315 -15.71 6.47 -10.63
C LYS A 315 -14.91 5.31 -11.19
N ASN A 316 -15.59 4.30 -11.69
CA ASN A 316 -14.95 3.22 -12.44
C ASN A 316 -14.58 3.76 -13.83
N THR A 317 -13.30 3.68 -14.20
CA THR A 317 -12.86 4.05 -15.54
C THR A 317 -12.90 2.83 -16.46
N PRO A 318 -13.54 2.89 -17.63
CA PRO A 318 -13.50 1.78 -18.58
C PRO A 318 -12.05 1.49 -18.96
N ALA A 319 -11.68 0.20 -18.97
CA ALA A 319 -10.36 -0.23 -19.40
C ALA A 319 -10.04 0.36 -20.80
N PRO A 320 -8.82 0.86 -21.04
CA PRO A 320 -8.45 1.31 -22.37
C PRO A 320 -8.62 0.15 -23.35
N PRO A 321 -9.14 0.39 -24.57
CA PRO A 321 -9.29 -0.67 -25.56
C PRO A 321 -7.92 -1.31 -25.79
N GLN A 322 -7.82 -2.63 -25.61
CA GLN A 322 -6.63 -3.38 -25.98
C GLN A 322 -6.39 -3.15 -27.48
N LYS A 323 -5.26 -2.52 -27.80
CA LYS A 323 -4.76 -2.41 -29.17
C LYS A 323 -4.11 -3.71 -29.59
#